data_AF-A0A9D1XSW3-F1
#
_entry.id   AF-A0A9D1XSW3-F1
#
_cell.length_a   1.000
_cell.length_b   1.000
_cell.length_c   1.000
_cell.angle_alpha   90.00
_cell.angle_beta   90.00
_cell.angle_gamma   90.00
#
_symmetry.space_group_name_H-M   'P 1'
#
loop_
_entity.id
_entity.type
_entity.pdbx_description
1 polymer ?
#
loop_
_entity_poly.entity_id
_entity_poly.type
_entity_poly.pdbx_seq_one_letter_code
_entity_poly.pdbx_strand_id
1 'polypeptide(L)'
;EGINLQFCSLLVNFDLPWNPQRVEQRIGRCHRYGQKNDVVVVNFINKANRADQRVYELLDQKYNLFKGVFGSSDEVLGSTMDGIDFEHRVLDIYQTCRTTEEIDAAFDQLQEEMRQQIEEVLDKTRTQLIENFDRDVVNKLRVRKSADEQALSQFYQLLWQLTISMLGGDIDKIDSKRYSFTLRHSPTDAGQEFSTGPYRMGKDISDAYTYRVGHPLAQYLLAKAKRQDTSDTVGIVFNYTDSPEKISVIENEVGKYGILSVKVVHYHSPKDDEDCIIASAVDSDGRVMPDDFVEKLMSISGHVAMGISPAIDDTLLQAEMASKRKALNESIATRDKQFIDEESAKIEQWAEDQTFSLEEELRNVKKQIKDREREFRKETDDHRRRQLQSEILALQRSQRQKRQELFSLEDEIIVRRDALIAAIDSSLNKAAEEEHLFTIAWQIV
;
A
#
# COMPACT_ATOMS: atom_id res chain seq x y z
N GLU A 1 -32.54 15.61 3.77
CA GLU A 1 -32.83 15.22 5.17
C GLU A 1 -32.03 13.98 5.55
N GLY A 2 -31.63 13.83 6.82
CA GLY A 2 -31.18 12.56 7.38
C GLY A 2 -30.15 12.71 8.50
N ILE A 3 -30.45 12.03 9.59
CA ILE A 3 -29.79 12.05 10.90
C ILE A 3 -28.29 11.71 10.76
N ASN A 4 -27.44 12.37 11.54
CA ASN A 4 -26.01 12.11 11.61
C ASN A 4 -25.72 11.06 12.70
N LEU A 5 -25.22 9.89 12.30
CA LEU A 5 -24.98 8.75 13.19
C LEU A 5 -23.50 8.33 13.20
N GLN A 6 -22.59 9.31 13.10
CA GLN A 6 -21.13 9.14 13.09
C GLN A 6 -20.55 8.42 14.32
N PHE A 7 -21.32 8.19 15.39
CA PHE A 7 -20.88 7.41 16.56
C PHE A 7 -21.22 5.92 16.45
N CYS A 8 -21.99 5.49 15.45
CA CYS A 8 -22.36 4.10 15.23
C CYS A 8 -21.36 3.40 14.29
N SER A 9 -20.81 2.27 14.71
CA SER A 9 -19.92 1.42 13.90
C SER A 9 -20.59 0.16 13.35
N LEU A 10 -21.86 -0.10 13.69
CA LEU A 10 -22.62 -1.27 13.21
C LEU A 10 -23.95 -0.81 12.60
N LEU A 11 -24.21 -1.21 11.35
CA LEU A 11 -25.47 -1.01 10.65
C LEU A 11 -26.12 -2.38 10.39
N VAL A 12 -27.36 -2.57 10.82
CA VAL A 12 -28.13 -3.80 10.54
C VAL A 12 -29.31 -3.46 9.64
N ASN A 13 -29.29 -3.97 8.41
CA ASN A 13 -30.42 -3.91 7.48
C ASN A 13 -31.31 -5.14 7.69
N PHE A 14 -32.50 -4.93 8.25
CA PHE A 14 -33.53 -5.98 8.38
C PHE A 14 -34.17 -6.33 7.03
N ASP A 15 -34.21 -5.37 6.13
CA ASP A 15 -34.66 -5.45 4.75
C ASP A 15 -33.58 -4.83 3.85
N LEU A 16 -33.18 -5.54 2.79
CA LEU A 16 -32.22 -5.02 1.82
C LEU A 16 -32.99 -4.24 0.74
N PRO A 17 -32.79 -2.92 0.59
CA PRO A 17 -33.47 -2.16 -0.45
C PRO A 17 -32.92 -2.55 -1.82
N TRP A 18 -33.83 -2.70 -2.78
CA TRP A 18 -33.55 -3.14 -4.16
C TRP A 18 -32.67 -2.13 -4.93
N ASN A 19 -32.67 -0.86 -4.54
CA ASN A 19 -31.81 0.16 -5.12
C ASN A 19 -30.47 0.28 -4.35
N PRO A 20 -29.32 -0.03 -4.98
CA PRO A 20 -28.00 0.09 -4.37
C PRO A 20 -27.72 1.49 -3.82
N GLN A 21 -28.26 2.54 -4.44
CA GLN A 21 -28.09 3.91 -3.98
C GLN A 21 -28.75 4.14 -2.62
N ARG A 22 -29.89 3.49 -2.35
CA ARG A 22 -30.53 3.56 -1.02
C ARG A 22 -29.70 2.84 0.03
N VAL A 23 -29.07 1.71 -0.32
CA VAL A 23 -28.12 1.01 0.57
C VAL A 23 -26.94 1.93 0.89
N GLU A 24 -26.34 2.55 -0.13
CA GLU A 24 -25.18 3.43 0.03
C GLU A 24 -25.53 4.68 0.86
N GLN A 25 -26.70 5.27 0.62
CA GLN A 25 -27.20 6.38 1.43
C GLN A 25 -27.46 6.00 2.89
N ARG A 26 -27.79 4.73 3.20
CA ARG A 26 -27.91 4.22 4.59
C ARG A 26 -26.53 4.08 5.21
N ILE A 27 -25.55 3.50 4.49
CA ILE A 27 -24.16 3.35 4.95
C ILE A 27 -23.52 4.71 5.19
N GLY A 28 -23.71 5.67 4.29
CA GLY A 28 -23.22 7.04 4.37
C GLY A 28 -23.80 7.88 5.51
N ARG A 29 -24.70 7.34 6.34
CA ARG A 29 -25.12 7.97 7.62
C ARG A 29 -24.16 7.70 8.77
N CYS A 30 -23.44 6.57 8.71
CA CYS A 30 -22.49 6.12 9.73
C CYS A 30 -21.04 6.19 9.22
N HIS A 31 -20.82 5.94 7.93
CA HIS A 31 -19.52 5.96 7.26
C HIS A 31 -19.25 7.35 6.66
N ARG A 32 -18.73 8.27 7.48
CA ARG A 32 -18.37 9.64 7.08
C ARG A 32 -16.99 10.01 7.60
N TYR A 33 -16.40 11.06 7.01
CA TYR A 33 -15.14 11.65 7.48
C TYR A 33 -15.22 11.96 8.98
N GLY A 34 -14.27 11.41 9.76
CA GLY A 34 -14.21 11.53 11.22
C GLY A 34 -14.66 10.29 12.02
N GLN A 35 -15.17 9.24 11.37
CA GLN A 35 -15.42 7.94 12.01
C GLN A 35 -14.07 7.28 12.38
N LYS A 36 -13.91 6.85 13.63
CA LYS A 36 -12.65 6.28 14.16
C LYS A 36 -12.58 4.75 14.08
N ASN A 37 -13.71 4.09 13.85
CA ASN A 37 -13.86 2.63 13.82
C ASN A 37 -14.35 2.16 12.46
N ASP A 38 -13.94 0.97 12.03
CA ASP A 38 -14.47 0.35 10.81
C ASP A 38 -15.99 0.11 10.94
N VAL A 39 -16.75 0.52 9.91
CA VAL A 39 -18.21 0.37 9.88
C VAL A 39 -18.56 -1.01 9.35
N VAL A 40 -19.16 -1.85 10.19
CA VAL A 40 -19.66 -3.18 9.84
C VAL A 40 -21.11 -3.07 9.40
N VAL A 41 -21.44 -3.61 8.23
CA VAL A 41 -22.81 -3.65 7.69
C VAL A 41 -23.29 -5.09 7.63
N VAL A 42 -24.39 -5.39 8.34
CA VAL A 42 -25.03 -6.70 8.38
C VAL A 42 -26.35 -6.63 7.64
N ASN A 43 -26.53 -7.47 6.63
CA ASN A 43 -27.78 -7.57 5.85
C ASN A 43 -28.49 -8.89 6.16
N PHE A 44 -29.75 -8.82 6.60
CA PHE A 44 -30.58 -10.01 6.75
C PHE A 44 -31.34 -10.31 5.46
N ILE A 45 -31.35 -11.59 5.09
CA ILE A 45 -32.02 -12.11 3.89
C ILE A 45 -32.85 -13.31 4.31
N ASN A 46 -34.10 -13.35 3.88
CA ASN A 46 -34.96 -14.48 4.14
C ASN A 46 -34.64 -15.63 3.17
N LYS A 47 -33.92 -16.63 3.66
CA LYS A 47 -33.57 -17.82 2.85
C LYS A 47 -34.77 -18.66 2.41
N ALA A 48 -35.94 -18.50 3.02
CA ALA A 48 -37.15 -19.22 2.61
C ALA A 48 -37.79 -18.62 1.34
N ASN A 49 -37.45 -17.39 0.96
CA ASN A 49 -37.98 -16.73 -0.22
C ASN A 49 -36.93 -16.74 -1.36
N ARG A 50 -37.28 -17.38 -2.48
CA ARG A 50 -36.36 -17.52 -3.62
C ARG A 50 -36.08 -16.19 -4.34
N ALA A 51 -37.07 -15.29 -4.37
CA ALA A 51 -36.90 -13.97 -4.98
C ALA A 51 -35.92 -13.08 -4.19
N ASP A 52 -35.92 -13.15 -2.85
CA ASP A 52 -34.96 -12.44 -2.00
C ASP A 52 -33.52 -12.90 -2.24
N GLN A 53 -33.33 -14.21 -2.43
CA GLN A 53 -32.02 -14.77 -2.77
C GLN A 53 -31.52 -14.25 -4.13
N ARG A 54 -32.39 -14.26 -5.15
CA ARG A 54 -31.99 -13.82 -6.50
C ARG A 54 -31.71 -12.33 -6.58
N VAL A 55 -32.46 -11.51 -5.85
CA VAL A 55 -32.13 -10.08 -5.71
C VAL A 55 -30.76 -9.90 -5.09
N TYR A 56 -30.46 -10.63 -4.01
CA TYR A 56 -29.17 -10.51 -3.36
C TYR A 56 -28.03 -10.90 -4.31
N GLU A 57 -28.18 -11.98 -5.07
CA GLU A 57 -27.20 -12.40 -6.07
C GLU A 57 -26.99 -11.33 -7.16
N LEU A 58 -28.07 -10.72 -7.66
CA LEU A 58 -28.00 -9.62 -8.62
C LEU A 58 -27.33 -8.36 -8.04
N LEU A 59 -27.68 -7.99 -6.80
CA LEU A 59 -27.06 -6.86 -6.11
C LEU A 59 -25.58 -7.12 -5.84
N ASP A 60 -25.21 -8.32 -5.41
CA ASP A 60 -23.81 -8.69 -5.13
C ASP A 60 -22.96 -8.70 -6.40
N GLN A 61 -23.46 -9.29 -7.49
CA GLN A 61 -22.81 -9.21 -8.81
C GLN A 61 -22.65 -7.77 -9.27
N LYS A 62 -23.66 -6.93 -9.05
CA LYS A 62 -23.62 -5.49 -9.36
C LYS A 62 -22.58 -4.77 -8.51
N TYR A 63 -22.58 -4.95 -7.19
CA TYR A 63 -21.59 -4.38 -6.28
C TYR A 63 -20.17 -4.78 -6.65
N ASN A 64 -19.93 -6.03 -7.04
CA ASN A 64 -18.63 -6.50 -7.48
C ASN A 64 -18.21 -5.88 -8.82
N LEU A 65 -19.15 -5.72 -9.76
CA LEU A 65 -18.88 -5.02 -11.02
C LEU A 65 -18.51 -3.55 -10.79
N PHE A 66 -19.22 -2.85 -9.91
CA PHE A 66 -18.94 -1.45 -9.60
C PHE A 66 -17.69 -1.25 -8.74
N LYS A 67 -17.44 -2.10 -7.73
CA LYS A 67 -16.19 -2.10 -6.96
C LYS A 67 -14.97 -2.35 -7.84
N GLY A 68 -15.09 -3.20 -8.86
CA GLY A 68 -14.01 -3.52 -9.79
C GLY A 68 -13.68 -2.42 -10.80
N VAL A 69 -14.64 -1.53 -11.11
CA VAL A 69 -14.44 -0.44 -12.10
C VAL A 69 -14.28 0.94 -11.46
N PHE A 70 -14.82 1.18 -10.26
CA PHE A 70 -14.83 2.50 -9.63
C PHE A 70 -14.57 2.39 -8.12
N GLY A 71 -13.60 3.17 -7.62
CA GLY A 71 -13.44 3.41 -6.18
C GLY A 71 -13.89 4.82 -5.78
N SER A 72 -14.87 5.34 -6.50
CA SER A 72 -15.55 6.62 -6.28
C SER A 72 -16.95 6.46 -6.87
N SER A 73 -17.78 5.71 -6.15
CA SER A 73 -19.09 5.19 -6.61
C SER A 73 -20.18 6.25 -6.81
N ASP A 74 -20.01 7.48 -6.34
CA ASP A 74 -21.12 8.44 -6.18
C ASP A 74 -21.62 9.07 -7.49
N GLU A 75 -20.75 9.36 -8.47
CA GLU A 75 -21.11 10.17 -9.64
C GLU A 75 -21.77 9.37 -10.77
N VAL A 76 -21.40 8.09 -10.92
CA VAL A 76 -21.93 7.20 -11.97
C VAL A 76 -23.25 6.56 -11.53
N LEU A 77 -23.40 6.26 -10.23
CA LEU A 77 -24.65 5.71 -9.68
C LEU A 77 -25.81 6.71 -9.78
N GLY A 78 -25.54 8.01 -9.67
CA GLY A 78 -26.57 9.05 -9.69
C GLY A 78 -27.05 9.50 -11.08
N SER A 79 -26.28 9.24 -12.14
CA SER A 79 -26.53 9.81 -13.47
C SER A 79 -27.10 8.82 -14.48
N THR A 80 -26.92 7.51 -14.28
CA THR A 80 -27.12 6.53 -15.37
C THR A 80 -28.16 5.44 -15.06
N MET A 81 -28.67 5.35 -13.84
CA MET A 81 -29.82 4.48 -13.54
C MET A 81 -30.88 5.27 -12.78
N ASP A 82 -31.96 5.61 -13.47
CA ASP A 82 -33.21 5.97 -12.82
C ASP A 82 -33.63 4.77 -11.95
N GLY A 83 -33.28 4.79 -10.66
CA GLY A 83 -33.55 3.70 -9.71
C GLY A 83 -35.04 3.35 -9.55
N ILE A 84 -35.92 4.08 -10.23
CA ILE A 84 -37.35 3.87 -10.32
C ILE A 84 -37.67 2.67 -11.23
N ASP A 85 -37.00 2.48 -12.37
CA ASP A 85 -37.36 1.42 -13.35
C ASP A 85 -37.00 0.01 -12.83
N PHE A 86 -35.86 -0.12 -12.14
CA PHE A 86 -35.45 -1.37 -11.50
C PHE A 86 -36.38 -1.77 -10.34
N GLU A 87 -36.75 -0.81 -9.48
CA GLU A 87 -37.70 -1.05 -8.37
C GLU A 87 -39.06 -1.53 -8.90
N HIS A 88 -39.57 -0.93 -9.98
CA HIS A 88 -40.81 -1.37 -10.62
C HIS A 88 -40.72 -2.79 -11.18
N ARG A 89 -39.66 -3.11 -11.93
CA ARG A 89 -39.50 -4.45 -12.54
C ARG A 89 -39.35 -5.56 -11.51
N VAL A 90 -38.61 -5.33 -10.42
CA VAL A 90 -38.49 -6.31 -9.33
C VAL A 90 -39.83 -6.49 -8.62
N LEU A 91 -40.57 -5.40 -8.37
CA LEU A 91 -41.88 -5.44 -7.76
C LEU A 91 -42.91 -6.17 -8.63
N ASP A 92 -42.85 -6.01 -9.95
CA ASP A 92 -43.69 -6.73 -10.91
C ASP A 92 -43.39 -8.23 -10.89
N ILE A 93 -42.12 -8.64 -10.81
CA ILE A 93 -41.74 -10.06 -10.66
C ILE A 93 -42.34 -10.63 -9.38
N TYR A 94 -42.29 -9.88 -8.27
CA TYR A 94 -42.90 -10.26 -7.00
C TYR A 94 -44.43 -10.41 -7.05
N GLN A 95 -45.11 -9.61 -7.86
CA GLN A 95 -46.57 -9.65 -7.98
C GLN A 95 -47.07 -10.71 -8.95
N THR A 96 -46.27 -11.03 -9.98
CA THR A 96 -46.72 -11.82 -11.12
C THR A 96 -46.26 -13.28 -11.04
N CYS A 97 -45.04 -13.53 -10.57
CA CYS A 97 -44.46 -14.87 -10.50
C CYS A 97 -44.84 -15.57 -9.19
N ARG A 98 -45.28 -16.83 -9.26
CA ARG A 98 -45.71 -17.60 -8.07
C ARG A 98 -44.92 -18.87 -7.84
N THR A 99 -44.19 -19.35 -8.84
CA THR A 99 -43.31 -20.52 -8.74
C THR A 99 -41.85 -20.11 -8.76
N THR A 100 -40.97 -20.95 -8.21
CA THR A 100 -39.52 -20.72 -8.21
C THR A 100 -38.93 -20.65 -9.62
N GLU A 101 -39.48 -21.43 -10.56
CA GLU A 101 -39.04 -21.49 -11.95
C GLU A 101 -39.39 -20.21 -12.72
N GLU A 102 -40.60 -19.66 -12.52
CA GLU A 102 -41.01 -18.38 -13.10
C GLU A 102 -40.18 -17.21 -12.55
N ILE A 103 -39.89 -17.23 -11.24
CA ILE A 103 -39.04 -16.24 -10.59
C ILE A 103 -37.63 -16.29 -11.18
N ASP A 104 -37.01 -17.47 -11.26
CA ASP A 104 -35.67 -17.62 -11.82
C ASP A 104 -35.61 -17.16 -13.29
N ALA A 105 -36.59 -17.54 -14.13
CA ALA A 105 -36.63 -17.12 -15.53
C ALA A 105 -36.80 -15.60 -15.71
N ALA A 106 -37.66 -14.96 -14.91
CA ALA A 106 -37.87 -13.52 -14.98
C ALA A 106 -36.64 -12.73 -14.50
N PHE A 107 -35.95 -13.22 -13.47
CA PHE A 107 -34.69 -12.63 -13.01
C PHE A 107 -33.54 -12.83 -14.00
N ASP A 108 -33.44 -13.99 -14.66
CA ASP A 108 -32.43 -14.25 -15.70
C ASP A 108 -32.64 -13.32 -16.91
N GLN A 109 -33.89 -13.10 -17.33
CA GLN A 109 -34.21 -12.14 -18.40
C GLN A 109 -33.84 -10.71 -18.01
N LEU A 110 -34.20 -10.29 -16.79
CA LEU A 110 -33.84 -8.97 -16.27
C LEU A 110 -32.32 -8.79 -16.22
N GLN A 111 -31.59 -9.82 -15.81
CA GLN A 111 -30.13 -9.79 -15.75
C GLN A 111 -29.50 -9.60 -17.13
N GLU A 112 -30.02 -10.28 -18.16
CA GLU A 112 -29.48 -10.20 -19.52
C GLU A 112 -29.75 -8.85 -20.18
N GLU A 113 -30.96 -8.31 -20.02
CA GLU A 113 -31.28 -6.96 -20.51
C GLU A 113 -30.39 -5.90 -19.86
N MET A 114 -30.13 -6.01 -18.56
CA MET A 114 -29.26 -5.09 -17.84
C MET A 114 -27.78 -5.26 -18.21
N ARG A 115 -27.32 -6.48 -18.52
CA ARG A 115 -25.92 -6.74 -18.93
C ARG A 115 -25.56 -5.90 -20.16
N GLN A 116 -26.45 -5.87 -21.15
CA GLN A 116 -26.24 -5.11 -22.39
C GLN A 116 -26.13 -3.60 -22.13
N GLN A 117 -27.02 -3.05 -21.28
CA GLN A 117 -26.99 -1.64 -20.91
C GLN A 117 -25.71 -1.26 -20.14
N ILE A 118 -25.28 -2.14 -19.22
CA ILE A 118 -24.06 -1.91 -18.43
C ILE A 118 -22.82 -1.95 -19.33
N GLU A 119 -22.74 -2.88 -20.27
CA GLU A 119 -21.60 -3.01 -21.19
C GLU A 119 -21.49 -1.79 -22.11
N GLU A 120 -22.61 -1.29 -22.64
CA GLU A 120 -22.63 -0.08 -23.48
C GLU A 120 -22.19 1.18 -22.70
N VAL A 121 -22.64 1.33 -21.46
CA VAL A 121 -22.23 2.42 -20.56
C VAL A 121 -20.75 2.30 -20.19
N LEU A 122 -20.28 1.09 -19.89
CA LEU A 122 -18.87 0.84 -19.57
C LEU A 122 -17.97 1.19 -20.75
N ASP A 123 -18.36 0.85 -21.98
CA ASP A 123 -17.57 1.16 -23.17
C ASP A 123 -17.57 2.65 -23.48
N LYS A 124 -18.73 3.34 -23.43
CA LYS A 124 -18.78 4.80 -23.59
C LYS A 124 -17.93 5.52 -22.53
N THR A 125 -18.03 5.09 -21.28
CA THR A 125 -17.26 5.67 -20.17
C THR A 125 -15.77 5.37 -20.35
N ARG A 126 -15.40 4.17 -20.80
CA ARG A 126 -14.02 3.77 -21.05
C ARG A 126 -13.39 4.59 -22.18
N THR A 127 -14.10 4.82 -23.28
CA THR A 127 -13.61 5.67 -24.38
C THR A 127 -13.38 7.10 -23.89
N GLN A 128 -14.34 7.67 -23.15
CA GLN A 128 -14.18 9.00 -22.56
C GLN A 128 -13.05 9.09 -21.51
N LEU A 129 -12.82 8.02 -20.74
CA LEU A 129 -11.75 7.95 -19.74
C LEU A 129 -10.36 7.81 -20.39
N ILE A 130 -10.22 7.02 -21.46
CA ILE A 130 -8.93 6.81 -22.13
C ILE A 130 -8.50 8.05 -22.92
N GLU A 131 -9.45 8.76 -23.53
CA GLU A 131 -9.14 9.96 -24.32
C GLU A 131 -8.78 11.19 -23.45
N ASN A 132 -9.22 11.23 -22.19
CA ASN A 132 -9.14 12.43 -21.35
C ASN A 132 -8.22 12.32 -20.12
N PHE A 133 -7.65 11.14 -19.80
CA PHE A 133 -6.86 10.95 -18.58
C PHE A 133 -5.40 10.55 -18.84
N ASP A 134 -4.50 11.13 -18.04
CA ASP A 134 -3.06 10.85 -18.04
C ASP A 134 -2.77 9.39 -17.62
N ARG A 135 -1.62 8.86 -18.04
CA ARG A 135 -1.14 7.50 -17.79
C ARG A 135 -1.26 7.07 -16.33
N ASP A 136 -1.02 7.98 -15.38
CA ASP A 136 -1.08 7.71 -13.95
C ASP A 136 -2.50 7.36 -13.47
N VAL A 137 -3.51 7.98 -14.08
CA VAL A 137 -4.91 7.69 -13.77
C VAL A 137 -5.33 6.37 -14.40
N VAL A 138 -4.89 6.11 -15.64
CA VAL A 138 -5.11 4.82 -16.32
C VAL A 138 -4.47 3.67 -15.55
N ASN A 139 -3.26 3.86 -15.02
CA ASN A 139 -2.58 2.87 -14.18
C ASN A 139 -3.29 2.66 -12.84
N LYS A 140 -3.71 3.72 -12.14
CA LYS A 140 -4.53 3.59 -10.91
C LYS A 140 -5.88 2.90 -11.14
N LEU A 141 -6.49 3.08 -12.31
CA LEU A 141 -7.72 2.42 -12.71
C LEU A 141 -7.50 0.95 -13.11
N ARG A 142 -6.39 0.63 -13.78
CA ARG A 142 -6.00 -0.75 -14.16
C ARG A 142 -5.71 -1.63 -12.95
N VAL A 143 -5.07 -1.09 -11.92
CA VAL A 143 -4.76 -1.81 -10.67
C VAL A 143 -6.01 -2.36 -9.96
N ARG A 144 -7.20 -1.80 -10.24
CA ARG A 144 -8.47 -2.27 -9.65
C ARG A 144 -9.18 -3.36 -10.45
N LYS A 145 -8.85 -3.58 -11.73
CA LYS A 145 -9.65 -4.44 -12.63
C LYS A 145 -9.17 -5.89 -12.75
N SER A 146 -7.98 -6.23 -12.26
CA SER A 146 -7.46 -7.60 -12.30
C SER A 146 -6.52 -7.86 -11.12
N ALA A 147 -7.08 -8.26 -9.99
CA ALA A 147 -6.26 -8.80 -8.88
C ALA A 147 -5.54 -10.10 -9.27
N ASP A 148 -5.95 -10.78 -10.36
CA ASP A 148 -5.43 -12.12 -10.67
C ASP A 148 -4.65 -12.31 -11.97
N GLU A 149 -4.88 -11.57 -13.07
CA GLU A 149 -4.14 -11.88 -14.31
C GLU A 149 -3.74 -10.63 -15.12
N GLN A 150 -2.42 -10.48 -15.31
CA GLN A 150 -1.75 -9.68 -16.37
C GLN A 150 -1.49 -8.18 -16.16
N ALA A 151 -1.66 -7.63 -14.96
CA ALA A 151 -0.94 -6.40 -14.59
C ALA A 151 0.31 -6.77 -13.79
N LEU A 152 1.38 -7.21 -14.47
CA LEU A 152 2.69 -7.20 -13.86
C LEU A 152 2.96 -5.77 -13.38
N SER A 153 3.22 -5.59 -12.08
CA SER A 153 3.49 -4.27 -11.51
C SER A 153 4.59 -3.56 -12.30
N GLN A 154 4.54 -2.23 -12.39
CA GLN A 154 5.57 -1.38 -13.02
C GLN A 154 7.00 -1.86 -12.71
N PHE A 155 7.20 -2.35 -11.49
CA PHE A 155 8.43 -2.99 -11.02
C PHE A 155 8.92 -4.18 -11.87
N TYR A 156 8.05 -5.10 -12.28
CA TYR A 156 8.43 -6.22 -13.15
C TYR A 156 8.78 -5.74 -14.56
N GLN A 157 8.12 -4.68 -15.05
CA GLN A 157 8.46 -4.07 -16.34
C GLN A 157 9.86 -3.45 -16.31
N LEU A 158 10.20 -2.74 -15.23
CA LEU A 158 11.54 -2.19 -15.01
C LEU A 158 12.60 -3.30 -14.93
N LEU A 159 12.33 -4.37 -14.16
CA LEU A 159 13.22 -5.52 -14.08
C LEU A 159 13.44 -6.16 -15.46
N TRP A 160 12.37 -6.28 -16.26
CA TRP A 160 12.43 -6.84 -17.61
C TRP A 160 13.31 -6.01 -18.53
N GLN A 161 13.08 -4.69 -18.57
CA GLN A 161 13.87 -3.76 -19.37
C GLN A 161 15.35 -3.81 -18.99
N LEU A 162 15.65 -3.81 -17.68
CA LEU A 162 17.00 -3.98 -17.16
C LEU A 162 17.63 -5.31 -17.59
N THR A 163 16.85 -6.39 -17.54
CA THR A 163 17.34 -7.74 -17.86
C THR A 163 17.72 -7.83 -19.34
N ILE A 164 16.87 -7.32 -20.23
CA ILE A 164 17.16 -7.30 -21.68
C ILE A 164 18.38 -6.43 -21.97
N SER A 165 18.44 -5.23 -21.37
CA SER A 165 19.53 -4.28 -21.66
C SER A 165 20.88 -4.79 -21.17
N MET A 166 20.93 -5.43 -20.00
CA MET A 166 22.18 -5.93 -19.41
C MET A 166 22.67 -7.25 -20.02
N LEU A 167 21.76 -8.16 -20.38
CA LEU A 167 22.14 -9.45 -20.96
C LEU A 167 22.36 -9.37 -22.48
N GLY A 168 21.72 -8.42 -23.18
CA GLY A 168 22.00 -8.11 -24.59
C GLY A 168 22.09 -9.34 -25.50
N GLY A 169 23.30 -9.67 -25.96
CA GLY A 169 23.55 -10.79 -26.87
C GLY A 169 23.46 -12.19 -26.24
N ASP A 170 23.50 -12.29 -24.91
CA ASP A 170 23.51 -13.57 -24.18
C ASP A 170 22.11 -14.19 -24.06
N ILE A 171 21.08 -13.50 -24.56
CA ILE A 171 19.69 -13.97 -24.58
C ILE A 171 19.19 -14.28 -25.98
N ASP A 172 18.26 -15.23 -26.05
CA ASP A 172 17.55 -15.67 -27.24
C ASP A 172 16.04 -15.75 -26.98
N LYS A 173 15.24 -15.79 -28.07
CA LYS A 173 13.77 -16.00 -28.00
C LYS A 173 13.07 -15.06 -27.00
N ILE A 174 13.30 -13.75 -27.16
CA ILE A 174 12.69 -12.71 -26.33
C ILE A 174 11.21 -12.57 -26.72
N ASP A 175 10.32 -12.78 -25.75
CA ASP A 175 8.89 -12.51 -25.88
C ASP A 175 8.49 -11.45 -24.83
N SER A 176 8.35 -10.21 -25.29
CA SER A 176 7.95 -9.07 -24.44
C SER A 176 6.50 -9.14 -23.97
N LYS A 177 5.64 -9.96 -24.58
CA LYS A 177 4.24 -10.12 -24.11
C LYS A 177 4.16 -11.12 -22.97
N ARG A 178 4.98 -12.18 -23.02
CA ARG A 178 5.04 -13.22 -21.98
C ARG A 178 6.17 -13.03 -20.98
N TYR A 179 6.97 -11.97 -21.13
CA TYR A 179 8.15 -11.69 -20.32
C TYR A 179 9.05 -12.93 -20.17
N SER A 180 9.35 -13.58 -21.31
CA SER A 180 10.19 -14.77 -21.36
C SER A 180 11.38 -14.60 -22.27
N PHE A 181 12.53 -15.12 -21.84
CA PHE A 181 13.77 -15.14 -22.61
C PHE A 181 14.47 -16.49 -22.41
N THR A 182 15.40 -16.84 -23.29
CA THR A 182 16.27 -18.02 -23.14
C THR A 182 17.70 -17.55 -22.92
N LEU A 183 18.31 -17.92 -21.80
CA LEU A 183 19.72 -17.63 -21.51
C LEU A 183 20.61 -18.61 -22.28
N ARG A 184 21.45 -18.10 -23.19
CA ARG A 184 22.42 -18.91 -23.97
C ARG A 184 23.68 -19.22 -23.18
N HIS A 185 24.24 -18.20 -22.55
CA HIS A 185 25.50 -18.27 -21.81
C HIS A 185 25.32 -17.66 -20.44
N SER A 186 25.86 -18.32 -19.42
CA SER A 186 25.96 -17.72 -18.09
C SER A 186 26.97 -16.57 -18.15
N PRO A 187 26.65 -15.36 -17.65
CA PRO A 187 27.61 -14.28 -17.51
C PRO A 187 28.89 -14.75 -16.81
N THR A 188 30.03 -14.66 -17.48
CA THR A 188 31.31 -15.20 -17.00
C THR A 188 31.90 -14.42 -15.83
N ASP A 189 31.50 -13.17 -15.68
CA ASP A 189 31.92 -12.23 -14.63
C ASP A 189 31.09 -12.34 -13.34
N ALA A 190 30.12 -13.24 -13.28
CA ALA A 190 29.25 -13.40 -12.11
C ALA A 190 29.87 -14.19 -10.95
N GLY A 191 30.99 -14.88 -11.17
CA GLY A 191 31.62 -15.75 -10.15
C GLY A 191 30.78 -16.97 -9.75
N GLN A 192 29.61 -17.17 -10.38
CA GLN A 192 28.71 -18.31 -10.21
C GLN A 192 28.12 -18.69 -11.58
N GLU A 193 27.95 -19.98 -11.84
CA GLU A 193 27.26 -20.48 -13.03
C GLU A 193 25.74 -20.43 -12.84
N PHE A 194 25.04 -19.79 -13.78
CA PHE A 194 23.58 -19.81 -13.87
C PHE A 194 23.11 -20.85 -14.88
N SER A 195 21.95 -21.46 -14.62
CA SER A 195 21.37 -22.47 -15.51
C SER A 195 20.97 -21.84 -16.85
N THR A 196 21.57 -22.30 -17.95
CA THR A 196 21.17 -21.89 -19.30
C THR A 196 19.85 -22.55 -19.67
N GLY A 197 18.96 -21.82 -20.35
CA GLY A 197 17.61 -22.31 -20.66
C GLY A 197 16.53 -21.22 -20.61
N PRO A 198 15.25 -21.61 -20.73
CA PRO A 198 14.14 -20.66 -20.76
C PRO A 198 13.85 -20.11 -19.35
N TYR A 199 13.74 -18.79 -19.27
CA TYR A 199 13.33 -18.02 -18.10
C TYR A 199 12.00 -17.32 -18.40
N ARG A 200 11.09 -17.28 -17.42
CA ARG A 200 9.79 -16.59 -17.55
C ARG A 200 9.41 -15.90 -16.24
N MET A 201 8.86 -14.69 -16.35
CA MET A 201 8.24 -14.00 -15.21
C MET A 201 6.77 -14.42 -15.08
N GLY A 202 6.31 -14.68 -13.86
CA GLY A 202 4.90 -15.03 -13.61
C GLY A 202 4.67 -16.01 -12.45
N LYS A 203 3.42 -16.47 -12.36
CA LYS A 203 2.97 -17.56 -11.47
C LYS A 203 2.86 -18.86 -12.29
N ASP A 204 2.97 -20.01 -11.61
CA ASP A 204 2.70 -21.35 -12.14
C ASP A 204 3.45 -21.73 -13.43
N ILE A 205 4.77 -21.55 -13.40
CA ILE A 205 5.66 -21.90 -14.51
C ILE A 205 6.26 -23.28 -14.26
N SER A 206 5.90 -24.27 -15.09
CA SER A 206 6.46 -25.63 -15.04
C SER A 206 7.48 -25.91 -16.15
N ASP A 207 7.46 -25.13 -17.22
CA ASP A 207 8.23 -25.33 -18.46
C ASP A 207 9.49 -24.46 -18.55
N ALA A 208 9.74 -23.60 -17.56
CA ALA A 208 10.83 -22.63 -17.55
C ALA A 208 11.27 -22.27 -16.13
N TYR A 209 12.47 -21.69 -16.00
CA TYR A 209 12.95 -21.12 -14.74
C TYR A 209 12.13 -19.87 -14.38
N THR A 210 11.59 -19.87 -13.17
CA THR A 210 10.83 -18.72 -12.66
C THR A 210 11.79 -17.55 -12.39
N TYR A 211 11.61 -16.46 -13.13
CA TYR A 211 12.43 -15.26 -13.01
C TYR A 211 11.70 -14.19 -12.22
N ARG A 212 12.30 -13.78 -11.09
CA ARG A 212 11.78 -12.78 -10.14
C ARG A 212 12.95 -11.96 -9.60
N VAL A 213 12.68 -10.85 -8.92
CA VAL A 213 13.75 -10.01 -8.33
C VAL A 213 14.64 -10.77 -7.36
N GLY A 214 14.09 -11.69 -6.56
CA GLY A 214 14.89 -12.52 -5.66
C GLY A 214 15.76 -13.58 -6.35
N HIS A 215 15.64 -13.76 -7.67
CA HIS A 215 16.43 -14.76 -8.38
C HIS A 215 17.92 -14.36 -8.41
N PRO A 216 18.88 -15.28 -8.22
CA PRO A 216 20.32 -14.96 -8.20
C PRO A 216 20.80 -14.20 -9.44
N LEU A 217 20.33 -14.60 -10.64
CA LEU A 217 20.61 -13.86 -11.88
C LEU A 217 20.10 -12.41 -11.84
N ALA A 218 18.90 -12.18 -11.33
CA ALA A 218 18.34 -10.82 -11.22
C ALA A 218 19.13 -9.96 -10.22
N GLN A 219 19.50 -10.52 -9.07
CA GLN A 219 20.32 -9.85 -8.07
C GLN A 219 21.72 -9.50 -8.61
N TYR A 220 22.33 -10.43 -9.35
CA TYR A 220 23.60 -10.18 -10.02
C TYR A 220 23.49 -9.05 -11.06
N LEU A 221 22.45 -9.05 -11.90
CA LEU A 221 22.24 -8.00 -12.90
C LEU A 221 21.98 -6.64 -12.25
N LEU A 222 21.22 -6.59 -11.15
CA LEU A 222 21.01 -5.38 -10.36
C LEU A 222 22.32 -4.85 -9.78
N ALA A 223 23.13 -5.72 -9.18
CA ALA A 223 24.43 -5.33 -8.64
C ALA A 223 25.41 -4.86 -9.73
N LYS A 224 25.37 -5.50 -10.91
CA LYS A 224 26.17 -5.09 -12.07
C LYS A 224 25.73 -3.73 -12.61
N ALA A 225 24.43 -3.51 -12.76
CA ALA A 225 23.87 -2.25 -13.23
C ALA A 225 24.21 -1.09 -12.29
N LYS A 226 24.10 -1.29 -10.97
CA LYS A 226 24.49 -0.29 -9.96
C LYS A 226 25.98 0.08 -9.98
N ARG A 227 26.84 -0.77 -10.56
CA ARG A 227 28.28 -0.52 -10.68
C ARG A 227 28.69 0.07 -12.03
N GLN A 228 27.75 0.28 -12.95
CA GLN A 228 28.09 0.92 -14.21
C GLN A 228 28.47 2.38 -13.95
N ASP A 229 29.56 2.80 -14.58
CA ASP A 229 30.01 4.18 -14.48
C ASP A 229 29.10 5.09 -15.32
N THR A 230 28.41 5.98 -14.62
CA THR A 230 27.51 7.00 -15.19
C THR A 230 27.99 8.42 -14.89
N SER A 231 29.30 8.58 -14.61
CA SER A 231 29.91 9.87 -14.27
C SER A 231 29.96 10.84 -15.46
N ASP A 232 30.02 10.32 -16.68
CA ASP A 232 30.07 11.14 -17.89
C ASP A 232 28.71 11.78 -18.19
N THR A 233 28.71 13.10 -18.39
CA THR A 233 27.50 13.81 -18.83
C THR A 233 27.28 13.58 -20.33
N VAL A 234 26.21 12.85 -20.65
CA VAL A 234 25.87 12.46 -22.02
C VAL A 234 24.54 13.09 -22.45
N GLY A 235 24.43 13.38 -23.75
CA GLY A 235 23.20 13.81 -24.40
C GLY A 235 22.29 12.65 -24.75
N ILE A 236 21.04 12.68 -24.30
CA ILE A 236 20.01 11.69 -24.62
C ILE A 236 18.84 12.36 -25.33
N VAL A 237 18.49 11.84 -26.50
CA VAL A 237 17.30 12.23 -27.23
C VAL A 237 16.18 11.23 -26.93
N PHE A 238 15.13 11.72 -26.29
CA PHE A 238 13.92 10.97 -25.96
C PHE A 238 12.92 11.12 -27.11
N ASN A 239 12.41 10.00 -27.63
CA ASN A 239 11.46 9.98 -28.73
C ASN A 239 10.05 9.77 -28.18
N TYR A 240 9.27 10.84 -28.12
CA TYR A 240 7.88 10.79 -27.65
C TYR A 240 6.92 10.37 -28.77
N THR A 241 7.28 10.62 -30.04
CA THR A 241 6.43 10.30 -31.20
C THR A 241 6.10 8.82 -31.31
N ASP A 242 7.00 7.94 -30.85
CA ASP A 242 6.80 6.49 -30.83
C ASP A 242 6.13 5.96 -29.53
N SER A 243 5.70 6.86 -28.62
CA SER A 243 5.05 6.47 -27.37
C SER A 243 3.59 6.03 -27.59
N PRO A 244 3.19 4.82 -27.13
CA PRO A 244 1.82 4.35 -27.25
C PRO A 244 0.84 5.05 -26.29
N GLU A 245 1.34 5.75 -25.27
CA GLU A 245 0.53 6.40 -24.22
C GLU A 245 0.81 7.90 -24.19
N LYS A 246 -0.27 8.69 -23.99
CA LYS A 246 -0.20 10.14 -23.87
C LYS A 246 0.35 10.52 -22.49
N ILE A 247 1.43 11.29 -22.46
CA ILE A 247 2.06 11.80 -21.24
C ILE A 247 2.08 13.32 -21.35
N SER A 248 1.05 13.98 -20.81
CA SER A 248 0.83 15.43 -21.03
C SER A 248 1.99 16.31 -20.57
N VAL A 249 2.67 15.92 -19.49
CA VAL A 249 3.85 16.62 -18.96
C VAL A 249 5.00 16.63 -19.96
N ILE A 250 5.12 15.58 -20.78
CA ILE A 250 6.17 15.46 -21.80
C ILE A 250 5.72 16.06 -23.14
N GLU A 251 4.45 15.87 -23.52
CA GLU A 251 3.87 16.41 -24.75
C GLU A 251 4.05 17.93 -24.88
N ASN A 252 3.86 18.66 -23.78
CA ASN A 252 4.04 20.11 -23.72
C ASN A 252 5.50 20.57 -23.90
N GLU A 253 6.44 19.65 -23.74
CA GLU A 253 7.89 19.90 -23.75
C GLU A 253 8.57 19.30 -24.99
N VAL A 254 7.81 18.77 -25.96
CA VAL A 254 8.32 18.27 -27.24
C VAL A 254 9.03 19.39 -28.01
N GLY A 255 10.24 19.10 -28.51
CA GLY A 255 11.11 20.05 -29.21
C GLY A 255 12.04 20.85 -28.29
N LYS A 256 11.88 20.75 -26.96
CA LYS A 256 12.76 21.41 -25.99
C LYS A 256 13.92 20.51 -25.58
N TYR A 257 14.93 21.14 -24.99
CA TYR A 257 16.11 20.48 -24.44
C TYR A 257 16.51 21.14 -23.12
N GLY A 258 17.27 20.42 -22.32
CA GLY A 258 17.64 20.85 -20.98
C GLY A 258 18.69 19.96 -20.34
N ILE A 259 18.90 20.15 -19.04
CA ILE A 259 19.75 19.31 -18.20
C ILE A 259 18.90 18.69 -17.09
N LEU A 260 19.23 17.46 -16.70
CA LEU A 260 18.64 16.81 -15.53
C LEU A 260 19.71 16.10 -14.72
N SER A 261 19.50 16.06 -13.40
CA SER A 261 20.40 15.38 -12.47
C SER A 261 19.58 14.54 -11.49
N VAL A 262 20.11 13.34 -11.21
CA VAL A 262 19.51 12.39 -10.28
C VAL A 262 20.55 11.99 -9.24
N LYS A 263 20.13 12.02 -7.98
CA LYS A 263 20.94 11.62 -6.82
C LYS A 263 20.14 10.69 -5.93
N VAL A 264 20.84 9.81 -5.21
CA VAL A 264 20.25 9.02 -4.14
C VAL A 264 20.75 9.55 -2.79
N VAL A 265 19.83 9.58 -1.84
CA VAL A 265 20.07 9.99 -0.47
C VAL A 265 19.81 8.79 0.42
N HIS A 266 20.86 8.32 1.09
CA HIS A 266 20.78 7.22 2.03
C HIS A 266 20.50 7.79 3.42
N TYR A 267 19.31 7.52 3.94
CA TYR A 267 18.87 7.98 5.24
C TYR A 267 18.83 6.82 6.23
N HIS A 268 19.39 7.04 7.42
CA HIS A 268 19.34 6.07 8.50
C HIS A 268 18.34 6.58 9.54
N SER A 269 17.14 6.01 9.57
CA SER A 269 16.10 6.35 10.56
C SER A 269 16.16 5.35 11.73
N PRO A 270 15.71 5.73 12.95
CA PRO A 270 15.54 4.78 14.05
C PRO A 270 14.63 3.59 13.73
N LYS A 271 13.71 3.77 12.76
CA LYS A 271 12.75 2.75 12.36
C LYS A 271 13.35 1.78 11.36
N ASP A 272 13.72 2.28 10.18
CA ASP A 272 14.26 1.52 9.06
C ASP A 272 15.18 2.44 8.23
N ASP A 273 16.25 1.89 7.65
CA ASP A 273 17.04 2.63 6.67
C ASP A 273 16.22 2.86 5.39
N GLU A 274 16.23 4.09 4.86
CA GLU A 274 15.45 4.50 3.70
C GLU A 274 16.36 5.11 2.62
N ASP A 275 16.24 4.63 1.38
CA ASP A 275 16.88 5.23 0.19
C ASP A 275 15.88 6.13 -0.53
N CYS A 276 16.22 7.41 -0.68
CA CYS A 276 15.38 8.39 -1.36
C CYS A 276 16.05 8.89 -2.64
N ILE A 277 15.34 8.86 -3.76
CA ILE A 277 15.83 9.43 -5.03
C ILE A 277 15.37 10.88 -5.12
N ILE A 278 16.31 11.79 -5.37
CA ILE A 278 16.05 13.19 -5.70
C ILE A 278 16.40 13.40 -7.17
N ALA A 279 15.42 13.87 -7.93
CA ALA A 279 15.59 14.19 -9.34
C ALA A 279 15.07 15.59 -9.64
N SER A 280 15.81 16.33 -10.47
CA SER A 280 15.38 17.63 -11.00
C SER A 280 15.81 17.79 -12.45
N ALA A 281 15.05 18.56 -13.20
CA ALA A 281 15.37 18.94 -14.57
C ALA A 281 15.11 20.43 -14.78
N VAL A 282 15.92 21.06 -15.62
CA VAL A 282 15.82 22.46 -16.02
C VAL A 282 15.91 22.53 -17.55
N ASP A 283 15.02 23.28 -18.18
CA ASP A 283 15.07 23.50 -19.64
C ASP A 283 16.10 24.56 -20.04
N SER A 284 16.33 24.73 -21.35
CA SER A 284 17.23 25.74 -21.90
C SER A 284 16.83 27.18 -21.57
N ASP A 285 15.57 27.42 -21.20
CA ASP A 285 15.02 28.73 -20.84
C ASP A 285 15.17 29.02 -19.33
N GLY A 286 15.77 28.10 -18.56
CA GLY A 286 15.98 28.23 -17.12
C GLY A 286 14.73 27.93 -16.29
N ARG A 287 13.73 27.23 -16.84
CA ARG A 287 12.53 26.80 -16.11
C ARG A 287 12.77 25.46 -15.45
N VAL A 288 12.46 25.39 -14.16
CA VAL A 288 12.46 24.14 -13.40
C VAL A 288 11.25 23.30 -13.81
N MET A 289 11.50 22.03 -14.16
CA MET A 289 10.45 21.08 -14.53
C MET A 289 9.70 20.55 -13.29
N PRO A 290 8.42 20.16 -13.44
CA PRO A 290 7.65 19.51 -12.37
C PRO A 290 8.32 18.24 -11.81
N ASP A 291 7.97 17.85 -10.58
CA ASP A 291 8.60 16.72 -9.89
C ASP A 291 8.39 15.37 -10.60
N ASP A 292 7.26 15.18 -11.27
CA ASP A 292 6.93 13.96 -12.03
C ASP A 292 7.56 13.91 -13.42
N PHE A 293 8.17 15.02 -13.88
CA PHE A 293 8.75 15.12 -15.22
C PHE A 293 9.88 14.11 -15.44
N VAL A 294 10.82 13.99 -14.49
CA VAL A 294 11.98 13.11 -14.66
C VAL A 294 11.55 11.64 -14.68
N GLU A 295 10.64 11.24 -13.78
CA GLU A 295 10.08 9.88 -13.78
C GLU A 295 9.38 9.57 -15.11
N LYS A 296 8.55 10.50 -15.61
CA LYS A 296 7.84 10.38 -16.88
C LYS A 296 8.80 10.33 -18.08
N LEU A 297 9.83 11.17 -18.09
CA LEU A 297 10.84 11.20 -19.14
C LEU A 297 11.63 9.89 -19.21
N MET A 298 12.02 9.34 -18.06
CA MET A 298 12.75 8.06 -17.96
C MET A 298 11.92 6.85 -18.40
N SER A 299 10.60 7.01 -18.51
CA SER A 299 9.72 5.96 -19.00
C SER A 299 9.63 5.91 -20.54
N ILE A 300 10.16 6.91 -21.22
CA ILE A 300 10.18 7.03 -22.68
C ILE A 300 11.49 6.46 -23.23
N SER A 301 11.43 5.88 -24.42
CA SER A 301 12.64 5.37 -25.07
C SER A 301 13.53 6.52 -25.55
N GLY A 302 14.82 6.43 -25.23
CA GLY A 302 15.81 7.40 -25.66
C GLY A 302 17.05 6.73 -26.26
N HIS A 303 17.79 7.49 -27.06
CA HIS A 303 19.09 7.07 -27.57
C HIS A 303 20.14 8.13 -27.28
N VAL A 304 21.38 7.67 -27.09
CA VAL A 304 22.53 8.55 -26.89
C VAL A 304 22.85 9.27 -28.19
N ALA A 305 22.89 10.59 -28.15
CA ALA A 305 23.25 11.43 -29.29
C ALA A 305 24.61 12.10 -29.02
N MET A 306 25.58 11.87 -29.91
CA MET A 306 26.85 12.59 -29.87
C MET A 306 26.64 14.03 -30.35
N GLY A 307 26.82 15.02 -29.47
CA GLY A 307 26.83 16.45 -29.85
C GLY A 307 25.89 17.36 -29.07
N ILE A 308 25.03 16.83 -28.19
CA ILE A 308 24.30 17.67 -27.23
C ILE A 308 25.26 18.03 -26.11
N SER A 309 25.88 19.21 -26.22
CA SER A 309 26.82 19.71 -25.20
C SER A 309 26.04 20.48 -24.12
N PRO A 310 26.34 20.25 -22.83
CA PRO A 310 25.63 20.87 -21.72
C PRO A 310 26.16 22.29 -21.46
N ALA A 311 26.12 23.17 -22.47
CA ALA A 311 26.38 24.60 -22.25
C ALA A 311 25.19 25.28 -21.55
N ILE A 312 24.59 24.59 -20.59
CA ILE A 312 23.46 25.03 -19.79
C ILE A 312 24.00 25.32 -18.39
N ASP A 313 23.65 26.48 -17.86
CA ASP A 313 24.03 26.90 -16.52
C ASP A 313 23.36 25.99 -15.47
N ASP A 314 24.17 25.19 -14.79
CA ASP A 314 23.74 24.21 -13.78
C ASP A 314 23.38 24.87 -12.42
N THR A 315 23.58 26.19 -12.27
CA THR A 315 23.34 26.87 -10.99
C THR A 315 21.90 26.76 -10.50
N LEU A 316 20.90 26.90 -11.39
CA LEU A 316 19.50 26.73 -11.04
C LEU A 316 19.16 25.28 -10.67
N LEU A 317 19.73 24.30 -11.39
CA LEU A 317 19.51 22.88 -11.10
C LEU A 317 20.09 22.52 -9.73
N GLN A 318 21.30 22.98 -9.41
CA GLN A 318 21.91 22.76 -8.09
C GLN A 318 21.10 23.43 -6.97
N ALA A 319 20.57 24.64 -7.20
CA ALA A 319 19.73 25.32 -6.23
C ALA A 319 18.42 24.56 -5.97
N GLU A 320 17.77 24.06 -7.04
CA GLU A 320 16.56 23.25 -6.92
C GLU A 320 16.83 21.93 -6.22
N MET A 321 17.92 21.24 -6.56
CA MET A 321 18.34 20.00 -5.90
C MET A 321 18.61 20.21 -4.40
N ALA A 322 19.23 21.33 -4.03
CA ALA A 322 19.44 21.69 -2.62
C ALA A 322 18.11 21.99 -1.89
N SER A 323 17.17 22.66 -2.57
CA SER A 323 15.82 22.92 -2.06
C SER A 323 15.07 21.60 -1.79
N LYS A 324 15.04 20.69 -2.77
CA LYS A 324 14.43 19.36 -2.62
C LYS A 324 15.09 18.54 -1.51
N ARG A 325 16.42 18.61 -1.39
CA ARG A 325 17.14 17.95 -0.31
C ARG A 325 16.72 18.47 1.06
N LYS A 326 16.57 19.79 1.20
CA LYS A 326 16.11 20.42 2.44
C LYS A 326 14.68 19.98 2.79
N ALA A 327 13.77 20.02 1.82
CA ALA A 327 12.38 19.59 2.00
C ALA A 327 12.28 18.10 2.40
N LEU A 328 13.11 17.24 1.78
CA LEU A 328 13.18 15.83 2.13
C LEU A 328 13.67 15.63 3.58
N ASN A 329 14.76 16.30 3.98
CA ASN A 329 15.26 16.22 5.35
C ASN A 329 14.21 16.69 6.38
N GLU A 330 13.46 17.75 6.09
CA GLU A 330 12.38 18.25 6.97
C GLU A 330 11.22 17.25 7.08
N SER A 331 10.85 16.61 5.96
CA SER A 331 9.83 15.56 5.93
C SER A 331 10.24 14.34 6.75
N ILE A 332 11.48 13.87 6.57
CA ILE A 332 12.02 12.72 7.32
C ILE A 332 12.12 13.05 8.81
N ALA A 333 12.66 14.21 9.19
CA ALA A 333 12.75 14.64 10.58
C ALA A 333 11.36 14.69 11.26
N THR A 334 10.33 15.08 10.52
CA THR A 334 8.94 15.08 11.02
C THR A 334 8.42 13.66 11.25
N ARG A 335 8.68 12.74 10.31
CA ARG A 335 8.30 11.32 10.42
C ARG A 335 9.02 10.62 11.57
N ASP A 336 10.34 10.84 11.70
CA ASP A 336 11.15 10.29 12.79
C ASP A 336 10.64 10.78 14.15
N LYS A 337 10.33 12.07 14.27
CA LYS A 337 9.75 12.63 15.49
C LYS A 337 8.42 11.96 15.85
N GLN A 338 7.52 11.81 14.88
CA GLN A 338 6.23 11.15 15.10
C GLN A 338 6.40 9.71 15.56
N PHE A 339 7.31 8.96 14.92
CA PHE A 339 7.61 7.59 15.32
C PHE A 339 8.16 7.51 16.75
N ILE A 340 9.08 8.42 17.12
CA ILE A 340 9.64 8.49 18.47
C ILE A 340 8.56 8.80 19.52
N ASP A 341 7.69 9.76 19.23
CA ASP A 341 6.60 10.14 20.13
C ASP A 341 5.63 8.95 20.33
N GLU A 342 5.31 8.21 19.27
CA GLU A 342 4.47 7.01 19.31
C GLU A 342 5.11 5.86 20.09
N GLU A 343 6.37 5.54 19.84
CA GLU A 343 7.08 4.47 20.55
C GLU A 343 7.28 4.81 22.04
N SER A 344 7.58 6.07 22.35
CA SER A 344 7.68 6.54 23.74
C SER A 344 6.35 6.40 24.47
N ALA A 345 5.24 6.80 23.83
CA ALA A 345 3.90 6.67 24.41
C ALA A 345 3.50 5.19 24.64
N LYS A 346 3.87 4.28 23.72
CA LYS A 346 3.64 2.84 23.91
C LYS A 346 4.39 2.29 25.11
N ILE A 347 5.65 2.70 25.29
CA ILE A 347 6.47 2.28 26.45
C ILE A 347 5.85 2.82 27.74
N GLU A 348 5.45 4.09 27.77
CA GLU A 348 4.80 4.71 28.94
C GLU A 348 3.49 4.01 29.30
N GLN A 349 2.61 3.80 28.32
CA GLN A 349 1.33 3.12 28.56
C GLN A 349 1.53 1.68 29.04
N TRP A 350 2.42 0.93 28.40
CA TRP A 350 2.75 -0.42 28.84
C TRP A 350 3.34 -0.44 30.26
N ALA A 351 4.22 0.52 30.58
CA ALA A 351 4.80 0.67 31.90
C ALA A 351 3.73 0.96 32.95
N GLU A 352 2.81 1.91 32.69
CA GLU A 352 1.68 2.23 33.57
C GLU A 352 0.77 1.02 33.79
N ASP A 353 0.38 0.31 32.74
CA ASP A 353 -0.51 -0.85 32.83
C ASP A 353 0.12 -1.99 33.67
N GLN A 354 1.40 -2.31 33.41
CA GLN A 354 2.09 -3.39 34.12
C GLN A 354 2.39 -3.04 35.57
N THR A 355 2.86 -1.81 35.84
CA THR A 355 3.11 -1.35 37.21
C THR A 355 1.82 -1.29 38.01
N PHE A 356 0.73 -0.75 37.44
CA PHE A 356 -0.58 -0.70 38.09
C PHE A 356 -1.09 -2.09 38.46
N SER A 357 -1.03 -3.04 37.52
CA SER A 357 -1.45 -4.42 37.74
C SER A 357 -0.67 -5.07 38.91
N LEU A 358 0.67 -4.98 38.90
CA LEU A 358 1.50 -5.52 39.98
C LEU A 358 1.24 -4.81 41.32
N GLU A 359 1.05 -3.50 41.32
CA GLU A 359 0.72 -2.74 42.53
C GLU A 359 -0.65 -3.14 43.12
N GLU A 360 -1.65 -3.38 42.27
CA GLU A 360 -2.97 -3.84 42.68
C GLU A 360 -2.89 -5.25 43.29
N GLU A 361 -2.20 -6.18 42.64
CA GLU A 361 -1.97 -7.52 43.18
C GLU A 361 -1.24 -7.46 44.53
N LEU A 362 -0.23 -6.61 44.66
CA LEU A 362 0.53 -6.42 45.89
C LEU A 362 -0.32 -5.79 47.00
N ARG A 363 -1.24 -4.87 46.66
CA ARG A 363 -2.27 -4.36 47.57
C ARG A 363 -3.23 -5.47 48.03
N ASN A 364 -3.67 -6.34 47.13
CA ASN A 364 -4.55 -7.46 47.46
C ASN A 364 -3.86 -8.47 48.38
N VAL A 365 -2.62 -8.87 48.08
CA VAL A 365 -1.83 -9.77 48.95
C VAL A 365 -1.62 -9.15 50.34
N LYS A 366 -1.29 -7.84 50.42
CA LYS A 366 -1.19 -7.12 51.71
C LYS A 366 -2.51 -7.17 52.50
N LYS A 367 -3.66 -7.06 51.83
CA LYS A 367 -4.98 -7.15 52.46
C LYS A 367 -5.24 -8.56 52.99
N GLN A 368 -4.98 -9.60 52.18
CA GLN A 368 -5.14 -10.99 52.60
C GLN A 368 -4.26 -11.36 53.80
N ILE A 369 -3.01 -10.87 53.84
CA ILE A 369 -2.12 -11.05 55.00
C ILE A 369 -2.78 -10.45 56.26
N LYS A 370 -3.26 -9.20 56.18
CA LYS A 370 -3.93 -8.53 57.32
C LYS A 370 -5.17 -9.29 57.79
N ASP A 371 -5.96 -9.81 56.87
CA ASP A 371 -7.19 -10.55 57.19
C ASP A 371 -6.86 -11.89 57.87
N ARG A 372 -5.89 -12.65 57.33
CA ARG A 372 -5.42 -13.91 57.94
C ARG A 372 -4.75 -13.70 59.29
N GLU A 373 -3.98 -12.61 59.47
CA GLU A 373 -3.43 -12.22 60.78
C GLU A 373 -4.53 -11.89 61.80
N ARG A 374 -5.63 -11.26 61.37
CA ARG A 374 -6.79 -11.00 62.24
C ARG A 374 -7.49 -12.29 62.63
N GLU A 375 -7.68 -13.23 61.71
CA GLU A 375 -8.25 -14.56 61.98
C GLU A 375 -7.35 -15.33 62.97
N PHE A 376 -6.04 -15.35 62.73
CA PHE A 376 -5.06 -16.02 63.60
C PHE A 376 -5.07 -15.51 65.06
N ARG A 377 -5.37 -14.22 65.26
CA ARG A 377 -5.49 -13.62 66.60
C ARG A 377 -6.77 -14.04 67.34
N LYS A 378 -7.85 -14.32 66.60
CA LYS A 378 -9.16 -14.71 67.16
C LYS A 378 -9.28 -16.22 67.36
N GLU A 379 -8.51 -17.00 66.61
CA GLU A 379 -8.57 -18.46 66.59
C GLU A 379 -8.02 -19.09 67.89
N THR A 380 -8.78 -20.04 68.44
CA THR A 380 -8.45 -20.75 69.69
C THR A 380 -8.00 -22.18 69.46
N ASP A 381 -8.34 -22.79 68.32
CA ASP A 381 -7.88 -24.14 67.95
C ASP A 381 -6.43 -24.13 67.42
N ASP A 382 -5.55 -24.89 68.09
CA ASP A 382 -4.14 -25.03 67.74
C ASP A 382 -3.92 -25.61 66.33
N HIS A 383 -4.78 -26.52 65.87
CA HIS A 383 -4.64 -27.10 64.53
C HIS A 383 -4.93 -26.05 63.46
N ARG A 384 -6.01 -25.28 63.64
CA ARG A 384 -6.38 -24.18 62.74
C ARG A 384 -5.37 -23.03 62.77
N ARG A 385 -4.78 -22.71 63.93
CA ARG A 385 -3.69 -21.73 64.04
C ARG A 385 -2.47 -22.11 63.22
N ARG A 386 -2.03 -23.38 63.23
CA ARG A 386 -0.91 -23.82 62.37
C ARG A 386 -1.21 -23.68 60.89
N GLN A 387 -2.44 -23.98 60.46
CA GLN A 387 -2.86 -23.78 59.06
C GLN A 387 -2.78 -22.30 58.67
N LEU A 388 -3.39 -21.42 59.47
CA LEU A 388 -3.34 -19.97 59.24
C LEU A 388 -1.89 -19.44 59.22
N GLN A 389 -1.01 -19.96 60.07
CA GLN A 389 0.41 -19.59 60.06
C GLN A 389 1.11 -20.00 58.76
N SER A 390 0.83 -21.19 58.23
CA SER A 390 1.36 -21.66 56.94
C SER A 390 0.84 -20.79 55.78
N GLU A 391 -0.45 -20.43 55.80
CA GLU A 391 -1.07 -19.55 54.81
C GLU A 391 -0.47 -18.14 54.83
N ILE A 392 -0.24 -17.56 56.02
CA ILE A 392 0.42 -16.25 56.17
C ILE A 392 1.84 -16.28 55.62
N LEU A 393 2.62 -17.33 55.92
CA LEU A 393 3.98 -17.51 55.38
C LEU A 393 3.97 -17.63 53.85
N ALA A 394 3.01 -18.34 53.27
CA ALA A 394 2.85 -18.44 51.82
C ALA A 394 2.53 -17.08 51.19
N LEU A 395 1.59 -16.32 51.78
CA LEU A 395 1.24 -14.97 51.32
C LEU A 395 2.43 -13.99 51.46
N GLN A 396 3.21 -14.08 52.53
CA GLN A 396 4.42 -13.26 52.70
C GLN A 396 5.51 -13.61 51.67
N ARG A 397 5.66 -14.88 51.29
CA ARG A 397 6.55 -15.27 50.18
C ARG A 397 6.06 -14.70 48.86
N SER A 398 4.77 -14.83 48.56
CA SER A 398 4.14 -14.25 47.37
C SER A 398 4.33 -12.73 47.32
N GLN A 399 4.17 -12.03 48.46
CA GLN A 399 4.43 -10.59 48.55
C GLN A 399 5.87 -10.22 48.18
N ARG A 400 6.86 -10.98 48.67
CA ARG A 400 8.28 -10.75 48.34
C ARG A 400 8.54 -10.97 46.86
N GLN A 401 7.98 -12.03 46.30
CA GLN A 401 8.10 -12.32 44.87
C GLN A 401 7.53 -11.18 44.02
N LYS A 402 6.30 -10.73 44.31
CA LYS A 402 5.68 -9.61 43.57
C LYS A 402 6.43 -8.29 43.70
N ARG A 403 7.09 -8.04 44.84
CA ARG A 403 8.00 -6.88 44.98
C ARG A 403 9.21 -7.01 44.06
N GLN A 404 9.80 -8.19 43.98
CA GLN A 404 10.94 -8.44 43.11
C GLN A 404 10.54 -8.31 41.63
N GLU A 405 9.36 -8.80 41.25
CA GLU A 405 8.79 -8.63 39.91
C GLU A 405 8.61 -7.15 39.56
N LEU A 406 8.11 -6.34 40.50
CA LEU A 406 7.98 -4.89 40.31
C LEU A 406 9.33 -4.22 40.07
N PHE A 407 10.35 -4.52 40.90
CA PHE A 407 11.69 -3.97 40.69
C PHE A 407 12.30 -4.39 39.35
N SER A 408 12.13 -5.65 38.94
CA SER A 408 12.63 -6.09 37.62
C SER A 408 11.91 -5.42 36.46
N LEU A 409 10.61 -5.12 36.61
CA LEU A 409 9.84 -4.40 35.60
C LEU A 409 10.31 -2.94 35.51
N GLU A 410 10.56 -2.28 36.64
CA GLU A 410 11.13 -0.92 36.68
C GLU A 410 12.49 -0.87 35.96
N ASP A 411 13.37 -1.85 36.22
CA ASP A 411 14.65 -1.97 35.50
C ASP A 411 14.44 -2.20 33.99
N GLU A 412 13.47 -3.04 33.60
CA GLU A 412 13.16 -3.30 32.19
C GLU A 412 12.66 -2.03 31.47
N ILE A 413 11.82 -1.23 32.13
CA ILE A 413 11.33 0.05 31.60
C ILE A 413 12.51 1.00 31.33
N ILE A 414 13.46 1.11 32.28
CA ILE A 414 14.65 1.94 32.13
C ILE A 414 15.49 1.45 30.94
N VAL A 415 15.76 0.15 30.86
CA VAL A 415 16.55 -0.44 29.76
C VAL A 415 15.90 -0.18 28.40
N ARG A 416 14.58 -0.32 28.28
CA ARG A 416 13.87 -0.04 27.02
C ARG A 416 13.92 1.44 26.65
N ARG A 417 13.79 2.34 27.63
CA ARG A 417 13.89 3.79 27.41
C ARG A 417 15.30 4.18 26.97
N ASP A 418 16.32 3.65 27.61
CA ASP A 418 17.72 3.90 27.26
C ASP A 418 18.05 3.35 25.87
N ALA A 419 17.51 2.19 25.50
CA ALA A 419 17.66 1.62 24.16
C ALA A 419 17.04 2.52 23.08
N LEU A 420 15.87 3.11 23.34
CA LEU A 420 15.21 4.04 22.42
C LEU A 420 16.03 5.33 22.28
N ILE A 421 16.55 5.89 23.38
CA ILE A 421 17.44 7.06 23.35
C ILE A 421 18.72 6.75 22.55
N ALA A 422 19.33 5.59 22.77
CA ALA A 422 20.52 5.19 22.03
C ALA A 422 20.24 5.01 20.52
N ALA A 423 19.06 4.53 20.14
CA ALA A 423 18.64 4.43 18.75
C ALA A 423 18.48 5.83 18.10
N ILE A 424 17.91 6.78 18.84
CA ILE A 424 17.80 8.19 18.41
C ILE A 424 19.19 8.82 18.23
N ASP A 425 20.08 8.67 19.22
CA ASP A 425 21.41 9.25 19.13
C ASP A 425 22.23 8.65 17.98
N SER A 426 22.05 7.36 17.69
CA SER A 426 22.66 6.68 16.55
C SER A 426 22.15 7.25 15.22
N SER A 427 20.84 7.47 15.08
CA SER A 427 20.26 8.02 13.84
C SER A 427 20.61 9.50 13.64
N LEU A 428 20.59 10.31 14.70
CA LEU A 428 20.92 11.74 14.64
C LEU A 428 22.39 11.98 14.26
N ASN A 429 23.29 11.09 14.69
CA ASN A 429 24.72 11.22 14.40
C ASN A 429 25.11 10.70 13.02
N LYS A 430 24.28 9.86 12.39
CA LYS A 430 24.49 9.42 11.01
C LYS A 430 23.94 10.48 10.05
N ALA A 431 24.83 11.34 9.57
CA ALA A 431 24.48 12.25 8.47
C ALA A 431 24.02 11.44 7.25
N ALA A 432 22.90 11.83 6.65
CA ALA A 432 22.40 11.17 5.45
C ALA A 432 23.40 11.31 4.30
N GLU A 433 23.86 10.18 3.78
CA GLU A 433 24.86 10.12 2.72
C GLU A 433 24.21 10.47 1.37
N GLU A 434 24.96 11.18 0.53
CA GLU A 434 24.50 11.56 -0.81
C GLU A 434 25.40 10.93 -1.85
N GLU A 435 24.81 10.17 -2.75
CA GLU A 435 25.49 9.59 -3.90
C GLU A 435 24.88 10.18 -5.18
N HIS A 436 25.73 10.75 -6.03
CA HIS A 436 25.33 11.21 -7.35
C HIS A 436 25.22 10.00 -8.28
N LEU A 437 24.09 9.86 -8.95
CA LEU A 437 23.88 8.76 -9.90
C LEU A 437 24.32 9.18 -11.30
N PHE A 438 23.68 10.21 -11.86
CA PHE A 438 24.04 10.72 -13.19
C PHE A 438 23.50 12.12 -13.43
N THR A 439 24.11 12.79 -14.40
CA THR A 439 23.62 14.04 -14.98
C THR A 439 23.60 13.87 -16.50
N ILE A 440 22.49 14.17 -17.14
CA ILE A 440 22.34 14.06 -18.60
C ILE A 440 21.77 15.35 -19.19
N ALA A 441 22.17 15.65 -20.42
CA ALA A 441 21.47 16.61 -21.25
C ALA A 441 20.33 15.88 -21.96
N TRP A 442 19.10 16.38 -21.86
CA TRP A 442 17.93 15.76 -22.46
C TRP A 442 17.42 16.61 -23.62
N GLN A 443 16.86 15.96 -24.63
CA GLN A 443 16.11 16.59 -25.70
C GLN A 443 14.91 15.72 -26.03
N ILE A 444 13.75 16.33 -26.29
CA ILE A 444 12.50 15.61 -26.59
C ILE A 444 12.15 15.85 -28.05
N VAL A 445 11.90 14.76 -28.79
CA VAL A 445 11.55 14.76 -30.23
C VAL A 445 10.23 14.05 -30.48
#